data_AF-A0A0F5ZSZ6-F1
#
_entry.id   AF-A0A0F5ZSZ6-F1
#
_cell.length_a   1.000
_cell.length_b   1.000
_cell.length_c   1.000
_cell.angle_alpha   90.00
_cell.angle_beta   90.00
_cell.angle_gamma   90.00
#
_symmetry.space_group_name_H-M   'P 1'
#
loop_
_entity.id
_entity.type
_entity.pdbx_description
1 polymer ?
#
loop_
_entity_poly.entity_id
_entity_poly.type
_entity_poly.pdbx_seq_one_letter_code
_entity_poly.pdbx_strand_id
1 'polypeptide(L)' 'MIDLENLIKDAPEREPDIPLPSMEEQKRIAAELKALEEKGELTPEILEKYFGGQKSH' A
#
# COMPACT_ATOMS: atom_id res chain seq x y z
N MET A 1 19.84 29.23 -8.64
CA MET A 1 18.65 28.63 -9.28
C MET A 1 18.97 27.17 -9.43
N ILE A 2 18.30 26.30 -8.66
CA ILE A 2 18.53 24.86 -8.73
C ILE A 2 18.08 24.40 -10.11
N ASP A 3 18.97 23.70 -10.81
CA ASP A 3 18.73 23.16 -12.14
C ASP A 3 17.92 21.86 -12.00
N LEU A 4 16.67 21.90 -12.47
CA LEU A 4 15.75 20.77 -12.41
C LEU A 4 16.30 19.54 -13.14
N GLU A 5 17.13 19.75 -14.16
CA GLU A 5 17.74 18.67 -14.93
C GLU A 5 18.77 17.89 -14.09
N ASN A 6 19.51 18.57 -13.22
CA ASN A 6 20.45 17.91 -12.31
C ASN A 6 19.73 17.18 -11.16
N LEU A 7 18.55 17.65 -10.76
CA LEU A 7 17.75 16.97 -9.73
C LEU A 7 17.14 15.64 -10.22
N ILE A 8 16.83 15.55 -11.52
CA ILE A 8 16.25 14.33 -12.14
C ILE A 8 17.34 13.28 -12.42
N LYS A 9 18.57 13.70 -12.73
CA LYS A 9 19.69 12.77 -13.03
C LYS A 9 20.03 11.86 -11.86
N ASP A 10 19.89 12.35 -10.63
CA ASP A 10 20.16 11.59 -9.41
C ASP A 10 18.87 11.01 -8.78
N ALA A 11 17.72 11.16 -9.44
CA ALA A 11 16.48 10.59 -8.95
C ALA A 11 16.56 9.06 -9.04
N PRO A 12 16.29 8.34 -7.94
CA PRO A 12 16.24 6.88 -7.99
C PRO A 12 15.19 6.42 -9.01
N GLU A 13 15.44 5.29 -9.66
CA GLU A 13 14.43 4.65 -10.50
C GLU A 13 13.15 4.49 -9.68
N ARG A 14 12.03 4.99 -10.23
CA ARG A 14 10.73 4.83 -9.57
C ARG A 14 10.40 3.35 -9.52
N GLU A 15 10.27 2.80 -8.32
CA GLU A 15 9.66 1.49 -8.16
C GLU A 15 8.27 1.53 -8.82
N PRO A 16 7.88 0.47 -9.55
CA PRO A 16 6.56 0.42 -10.18
C PRO A 16 5.49 0.54 -9.10
N ASP A 17 4.52 1.43 -9.33
CA ASP A 17 3.39 1.60 -8.41
C ASP A 17 2.63 0.28 -8.29
N ILE A 18 2.31 -0.11 -7.05
CA ILE A 18 1.49 -1.28 -6.80
C ILE A 18 0.04 -0.92 -7.12
N PRO A 19 -0.63 -1.66 -8.02
CA PRO A 19 -1.99 -1.34 -8.41
C PRO A 19 -2.92 -1.43 -7.20
N LEU A 20 -3.74 -0.40 -7.02
CA LEU A 20 -4.78 -0.42 -6.00
C LEU A 20 -5.84 -1.48 -6.35
N PRO A 21 -6.39 -2.20 -5.35
CA PRO A 21 -7.48 -3.14 -5.56
C PRO A 21 -8.74 -2.41 -6.06
N SER A 22 -9.67 -3.16 -6.66
CA SER A 22 -10.95 -2.62 -7.13
C SER A 22 -11.82 -2.04 -6.00
N MET A 23 -12.77 -1.16 -6.31
CA MET A 23 -13.68 -0.60 -5.29
C MET A 23 -14.50 -1.66 -4.54
N GLU A 24 -14.89 -2.74 -5.22
CA GLU A 24 -15.60 -3.85 -4.58
C GLU A 24 -14.70 -4.61 -3.60
N GLU A 25 -13.45 -4.83 -3.99
CA GLU A 25 -12.46 -5.49 -3.15
C GLU A 25 -12.07 -4.64 -1.95
N GLN A 26 -11.87 -3.34 -2.13
CA GLN A 26 -11.64 -2.40 -1.02
C GLN A 26 -12.77 -2.45 0.01
N LYS A 27 -14.03 -2.51 -0.44
CA LYS A 27 -15.20 -2.64 0.46
C LYS A 27 -15.20 -3.95 1.21
N ARG A 28 -14.84 -5.07 0.55
CA ARG A 28 -14.73 -6.38 1.21
C ARG A 28 -13.63 -6.37 2.28
N ILE A 29 -12.46 -5.84 1.95
CA ILE A 29 -11.33 -5.69 2.88
C ILE A 29 -11.75 -4.85 4.09
N ALA A 30 -12.39 -3.70 3.87
CA ALA A 30 -12.84 -2.84 4.97
C ALA A 30 -13.86 -3.53 5.89
N ALA A 31 -14.79 -4.31 5.33
CA ALA A 31 -15.77 -5.06 6.11
C ALA A 31 -15.12 -6.17 6.97
N GLU A 32 -14.13 -6.87 6.42
CA GLU A 32 -13.36 -7.89 7.13
C GLU A 32 -12.55 -7.29 8.29
N LEU A 33 -11.80 -6.22 8.02
CA LEU A 33 -11.00 -5.54 9.05
C LEU A 33 -11.87 -5.00 10.19
N LYS A 34 -13.04 -4.45 9.88
CA LYS A 34 -14.00 -4.00 10.89
C LYS A 34 -14.51 -5.16 11.75
N ALA A 35 -14.83 -6.31 11.15
CA ALA A 35 -15.28 -7.48 11.89
C ALA A 35 -14.18 -8.03 12.83
N LEU A 36 -12.91 -7.93 12.43
CA LEU A 36 -11.77 -8.31 13.28
C LEU A 36 -11.55 -7.31 14.42
N GLU A 37 -11.73 -6.02 14.15
CA GLU A 37 -11.66 -4.96 15.17
C GLU A 37 -12.72 -5.17 16.25
N GLU A 38 -13.97 -5.44 15.87
CA GLU A 38 -15.09 -5.69 16.80
C GLU A 38 -14.84 -6.93 17.68
N LYS A 39 -14.09 -7.92 17.20
CA LYS A 39 -13.69 -9.11 17.95
C LYS A 39 -12.43 -8.92 18.80
N GLY A 40 -11.70 -7.81 18.62
CA GLY A 40 -10.38 -7.61 19.22
C GLY A 40 -9.28 -8.48 18.60
N GLU A 41 -9.48 -8.97 17.39
CA GLU A 41 -8.58 -9.87 16.66
C GLU A 41 -7.77 -9.13 15.57
N LEU A 42 -7.97 -7.83 15.40
CA LEU A 42 -7.23 -7.02 14.42
C LEU A 42 -5.79 -6.79 14.89
N THR A 43 -4.83 -7.50 14.30
CA THR A 43 -3.40 -7.38 14.63
C THR A 43 -2.59 -6.68 13.52
N PRO A 44 -1.40 -6.13 13.83
CA PRO A 44 -0.49 -5.56 12.83
C PRO A 44 -0.15 -6.55 11.70
N GLU A 45 0.06 -7.82 12.02
CA GLU A 45 0.40 -8.88 11.06
C GLU A 45 -0.75 -9.15 10.07
N ILE A 46 -2.01 -8.91 10.48
CA ILE A 46 -3.16 -8.97 9.59
C ILE A 46 -3.21 -7.74 8.70
N LEU A 47 -2.96 -6.55 9.25
CA LEU A 47 -2.94 -5.30 8.49
C LEU A 47 -1.86 -5.31 7.39
N GLU A 48 -0.69 -5.87 7.68
CA GLU A 48 0.41 -5.99 6.70
C GLU A 48 0.01 -6.72 5.42
N LYS A 49 -0.97 -7.64 5.47
CA LYS A 49 -1.46 -8.35 4.28
C LYS A 49 -2.18 -7.44 3.28
N TYR A 50 -2.75 -6.33 3.75
CA TYR A 50 -3.53 -5.40 2.93
C TYR A 50 -2.78 -4.10 2.62
N PHE A 51 -1.85 -3.69 3.50
CA PHE A 51 -1.10 -2.44 3.38
C PHE A 51 0.38 -2.61 3.04
N GLY A 52 0.94 -3.81 3.28
CA GLY A 52 2.27 -4.18 2.81
C GLY A 52 2.15 -4.63 1.37
N GLY A 53 2.13 -3.68 0.44
CA GLY A 53 2.12 -3.99 -0.98
C GLY A 53 3.20 -5.04 -1.27
N GLN A 54 2.78 -6.23 -1.74
CA GLN A 54 3.73 -7.31 -1.97
C GLN A 54 4.71 -6.84 -3.04
N LYS A 55 5.95 -6.52 -2.64
CA LYS A 55 7.05 -6.39 -3.57
C LYS A 55 7.22 -7.76 -4.20
N SER A 56 6.66 -7.96 -5.39
CA SER A 56 7.07 -9.07 -6.26
C SER A 56 8.56 -8.85 -6.54
N HIS A 57 9.39 -9.66 -5.91
CA HIS A 57 10.83 -9.70 -6.19
C HIS A 57 11.10 -10.37 -7.54
#